data_AF-A0A480BTR3-F1
#
_entry.id   AF-A0A480BTR3-F1
#
_cell.length_a   1.000
_cell.length_b   1.000
_cell.length_c   1.000
_cell.angle_alpha   90.00
_cell.angle_beta   90.00
_cell.angle_gamma   90.00
#
_symmetry.space_group_name_H-M   'P 1'
#
loop_
_entity.id
_entity.type
_entity.pdbx_description
1 polymer ?
#
loop_
_entity_poly.entity_id
_entity_poly.type
_entity_poly.pdbx_seq_one_letter_code
_entity_poly.pdbx_strand_id
1 'polypeptide(L)'
;MPTLSVEQTVGGVACVDGDRVLVAVAAGSVYSGIWVVRTSAWERAQDFDGTLDVVTGTIVLVESGAGSTQFWTVKTTGVILPGTTSISIEPLPPESVDAGVSWSAIYSIFDGVLTAHATMAAAATNIGSDRCTVVVRDDTTMAASATFPSTAVLEVQNNARITTTGYTLTVNGRFVAPRSQCFAGAGTVTFGSGTVAAVLPEWFGAIGDDSTDNTTAIQAAANAAGIVGVLDFGPGTFRLSTVTKTMTGGRLTQGFALRGAGRNVTTLKQTGSPTELVKFTSSSPTTGHASAQLVIERMTLQGITGGPTAYGLTLESVADVVVRH
;
A
#
# COMPACT_ATOMS: atom_id res chain seq x y z
N MET A 1 -7.16 -5.90 50.67
CA MET A 1 -5.85 -6.51 50.99
C MET A 1 -5.84 -7.88 50.35
N PRO A 2 -4.87 -8.20 49.49
CA PRO A 2 -4.73 -9.56 48.98
C PRO A 2 -4.46 -10.50 50.17
N THR A 3 -5.06 -11.68 50.16
CA THR A 3 -4.70 -12.74 51.11
C THR A 3 -3.33 -13.25 50.69
N LEU A 4 -2.29 -13.02 51.48
CA LEU A 4 -0.91 -13.43 51.20
C LEU A 4 -0.49 -14.50 52.20
N SER A 5 -1.10 -15.67 52.07
CA SER A 5 -0.88 -16.81 52.95
C SER A 5 -1.32 -18.08 52.24
N VAL A 6 -0.79 -19.22 52.67
CA VAL A 6 -1.01 -20.55 52.08
C VAL A 6 -0.67 -20.60 50.58
N GLU A 7 -0.59 -21.79 50.01
CA GLU A 7 -0.35 -21.94 48.57
C GLU A 7 -1.56 -21.44 47.77
N GLN A 8 -1.31 -20.77 46.64
CA GLN A 8 -2.35 -20.13 45.84
C GLN A 8 -2.07 -20.27 44.34
N THR A 9 -3.13 -20.13 43.53
CA THR A 9 -3.01 -19.96 42.09
C THR A 9 -2.91 -18.48 41.76
N VAL A 10 -1.74 -18.02 41.28
CA VAL A 10 -1.52 -16.63 40.85
C VAL A 10 -1.33 -16.58 39.35
N GLY A 11 -2.13 -15.75 38.68
CA GLY A 11 -2.08 -15.64 37.22
C GLY A 11 -2.32 -16.98 36.50
N GLY A 12 -3.10 -17.90 37.08
CA GLY A 12 -3.33 -19.22 36.49
C GLY A 12 -2.21 -20.25 36.74
N VAL A 13 -1.12 -19.88 37.41
CA VAL A 13 -0.04 -20.79 37.84
C VAL A 13 -0.28 -21.21 39.29
N ALA A 14 -0.28 -22.52 39.58
CA ALA A 14 -0.35 -23.03 40.94
C ALA A 14 1.03 -22.89 41.60
N CYS A 15 1.16 -21.95 42.54
CA CYS A 15 2.42 -21.66 43.22
C CYS A 15 2.53 -22.48 44.52
N VAL A 16 3.73 -22.99 44.80
CA VAL A 16 4.04 -23.82 45.98
C VAL A 16 5.01 -23.10 46.94
N ASP A 17 5.19 -23.62 48.15
CA ASP A 17 6.13 -23.04 49.13
C ASP A 17 7.54 -22.81 48.53
N GLY A 18 8.05 -21.59 48.67
CA GLY A 18 9.34 -21.15 48.14
C GLY A 18 9.28 -20.44 46.78
N ASP A 19 8.17 -20.53 46.04
CA ASP A 19 8.02 -19.81 44.77
C ASP A 19 8.03 -18.30 44.98
N ARG A 20 8.57 -17.58 44.00
CA ARG A 20 8.58 -16.11 43.98
C ARG A 20 7.51 -15.59 43.05
N VAL A 21 6.63 -14.75 43.58
CA VAL A 21 5.46 -14.24 42.86
C VAL A 21 5.46 -12.71 42.89
N LEU A 22 5.31 -12.09 41.72
CA LEU A 22 5.01 -10.67 41.64
C LEU A 22 3.54 -10.43 41.98
N VAL A 23 3.31 -9.65 43.04
CA VAL A 23 1.98 -9.15 43.40
C VAL A 23 1.91 -7.68 42.98
N ALA A 24 1.15 -7.38 41.94
CA ALA A 24 0.90 -6.02 41.46
C ALA A 24 -0.57 -5.64 41.71
N VAL A 25 -0.82 -4.79 42.72
CA VAL A 25 -2.17 -4.30 43.03
C VAL A 25 -2.47 -3.07 42.19
N ALA A 26 -3.62 -3.06 41.50
CA ALA A 26 -4.05 -1.92 40.68
C ALA A 26 -4.11 -0.61 41.51
N ALA A 27 -3.63 0.49 40.92
CA ALA A 27 -3.42 1.79 41.58
C ALA A 27 -2.37 1.82 42.72
N GLY A 28 -1.60 0.74 42.89
CA GLY A 28 -0.55 0.61 43.89
C GLY A 28 -1.04 0.26 45.28
N SER A 29 -0.18 -0.38 46.07
CA SER A 29 -0.47 -0.75 47.45
C SER A 29 0.81 -0.99 48.25
N VAL A 30 0.73 -0.94 49.58
CA VAL A 30 1.81 -1.42 50.46
C VAL A 30 2.08 -2.91 50.27
N TYR A 31 1.11 -3.67 49.76
CA TYR A 31 1.24 -5.10 49.47
C TYR A 31 1.84 -5.41 48.10
N SER A 32 1.99 -4.41 47.22
CA SER A 32 2.64 -4.63 45.94
C SER A 32 4.13 -4.96 46.15
N GLY A 33 4.65 -5.91 45.38
CA GLY A 33 6.04 -6.33 45.46
C GLY A 33 6.25 -7.79 45.08
N ILE A 34 7.48 -8.26 45.26
CA ILE A 34 7.81 -9.68 45.09
C ILE A 34 7.65 -10.39 46.44
N TRP A 35 6.92 -11.48 46.43
CA TRP A 35 6.63 -12.29 47.62
C TRP A 35 7.14 -13.71 47.44
N VAL A 36 7.58 -14.32 48.53
CA VAL A 36 7.88 -15.74 48.61
C VAL A 36 6.66 -16.46 49.16
N VAL A 37 6.13 -17.38 48.38
CA VAL A 37 4.96 -18.20 48.74
C VAL A 37 5.31 -19.08 49.92
N ARG A 38 4.38 -19.18 50.88
CA ARG A 38 4.52 -20.02 52.08
C ARG A 38 3.25 -20.81 52.33
N THR A 39 3.39 -21.96 52.98
CA THR A 39 2.26 -22.70 53.59
C THR A 39 1.61 -21.93 54.75
N SER A 40 2.32 -20.95 55.32
CA SER A 40 1.83 -19.99 56.32
C SER A 40 1.65 -18.60 55.67
N ALA A 41 1.84 -17.51 56.43
CA ALA A 41 1.85 -16.17 55.82
C ALA A 41 3.02 -16.05 54.84
N TRP A 42 2.76 -15.49 53.66
CA TRP A 42 3.82 -15.22 52.70
C TRP A 42 4.79 -14.19 53.25
N GLU A 43 6.04 -14.32 52.84
CA GLU A 43 7.11 -13.42 53.24
C GLU A 43 7.45 -12.52 52.07
N ARG A 44 7.81 -11.27 52.35
CA ARG A 44 8.33 -10.41 51.29
C ARG A 44 9.70 -10.95 50.88
N ALA A 45 9.98 -10.92 49.58
CA ALA A 45 11.26 -11.39 49.07
C ALA A 45 12.42 -10.51 49.57
N GLN A 46 13.57 -11.13 49.84
CA GLN A 46 14.75 -10.45 50.41
C GLN A 46 15.34 -9.34 49.53
N ASP A 47 15.10 -9.38 48.23
CA ASP A 47 15.47 -8.34 47.26
C ASP A 47 14.34 -7.32 47.04
N PHE A 48 13.34 -7.31 47.93
CA PHE A 48 12.21 -6.39 47.90
C PHE A 48 11.76 -6.01 49.32
N ASP A 49 12.53 -6.26 50.39
CA ASP A 49 12.08 -6.09 51.78
C ASP A 49 12.82 -4.98 52.57
N GLY A 50 13.93 -4.46 52.05
CA GLY A 50 14.76 -3.46 52.66
C GLY A 50 14.64 -2.06 52.08
N THR A 51 15.35 -1.13 52.74
CA THR A 51 15.53 0.24 52.22
C THR A 51 16.57 0.19 51.10
N LEU A 52 16.25 0.80 49.95
CA LEU A 52 17.06 0.82 48.70
C LEU A 52 16.95 -0.42 47.80
N ASP A 53 16.27 -1.49 48.21
CA ASP A 53 16.05 -2.66 47.34
C ASP A 53 15.12 -2.35 46.16
N VAL A 54 14.26 -1.34 46.35
CA VAL A 54 13.33 -0.86 45.33
C VAL A 54 13.42 0.66 45.20
N VAL A 55 13.62 1.11 43.97
CA VAL A 55 13.55 2.51 43.57
C VAL A 55 12.69 2.66 42.32
N THR A 56 12.34 3.90 41.96
CA THR A 56 11.66 4.20 40.71
C THR A 56 12.43 3.59 39.52
N GLY A 57 11.71 2.88 38.65
CA GLY A 57 12.31 2.22 37.50
C GLY A 57 12.91 0.84 37.77
N THR A 58 12.78 0.29 38.99
CA THR A 58 13.14 -1.12 39.26
C THR A 58 12.32 -2.03 38.34
N ILE A 59 12.97 -2.96 37.63
CA ILE A 59 12.35 -3.86 36.66
C ILE A 59 12.32 -5.29 37.22
N VAL A 60 11.20 -5.98 37.02
CA VAL A 60 11.00 -7.39 37.36
C VAL A 60 10.55 -8.14 36.11
N LEU A 61 11.22 -9.25 35.77
CA LEU A 61 10.75 -10.17 34.74
C LEU A 61 9.80 -11.19 35.36
N VAL A 62 8.60 -11.32 34.81
CA VAL A 62 7.65 -12.38 35.16
C VAL A 62 7.68 -13.42 34.05
N GLU A 63 8.16 -14.62 34.35
CA GLU A 63 8.39 -15.68 33.36
C GLU A 63 7.14 -16.51 33.04
N SER A 64 6.17 -16.57 33.96
CA SER A 64 4.92 -17.33 33.84
C SER A 64 3.76 -16.65 34.60
N GLY A 65 2.51 -16.86 34.16
CA GLY A 65 1.32 -16.22 34.74
C GLY A 65 0.20 -16.00 33.72
N ALA A 66 -0.69 -15.03 33.97
CA ALA A 66 -1.90 -14.79 33.16
C ALA A 66 -1.60 -14.15 31.78
N GLY A 67 -0.34 -14.17 31.33
CA GLY A 67 0.14 -13.60 30.09
C GLY A 67 1.47 -14.21 29.64
N SER A 68 2.03 -13.70 28.55
CA SER A 68 3.40 -14.05 28.12
C SER A 68 4.44 -13.51 29.09
N THR A 69 5.65 -14.05 29.05
CA THR A 69 6.82 -13.51 29.75
C THR A 69 6.92 -12.00 29.54
N GLN A 70 6.88 -11.21 30.62
CA GLN A 70 6.70 -9.76 30.55
C GLN A 70 7.53 -9.05 31.63
N PHE A 71 8.14 -7.92 31.25
CA PHE A 71 8.79 -7.02 32.20
C PHE A 71 7.76 -6.12 32.88
N TRP A 72 7.96 -5.87 34.17
CA TRP A 72 7.16 -4.97 35.00
C TRP A 72 8.07 -3.93 35.62
N THR A 73 7.62 -2.68 35.75
CA THR A 73 8.42 -1.58 36.29
C THR A 73 7.73 -0.93 37.48
N VAL A 74 8.53 -0.55 38.48
CA VAL A 74 8.06 0.27 39.60
C VAL A 74 7.92 1.73 39.14
N LYS A 75 6.71 2.29 39.29
CA LYS A 75 6.39 3.68 38.93
C LYS A 75 6.37 4.65 40.11
N THR A 76 6.29 4.14 41.34
CA THR A 76 6.34 4.99 42.54
C THR A 76 7.64 5.81 42.55
N THR A 77 7.51 7.11 42.83
CA THR A 77 8.62 8.06 42.91
C THR A 77 8.96 8.41 44.36
N GLY A 78 10.19 8.89 44.58
CA GLY A 78 10.67 9.27 45.91
C GLY A 78 11.25 8.10 46.72
N VAL A 79 11.33 8.27 48.04
CA VAL A 79 11.81 7.23 48.95
C VAL A 79 10.76 6.14 49.06
N ILE A 80 11.11 4.91 48.65
CA ILE A 80 10.23 3.74 48.72
C ILE A 80 10.68 2.86 49.88
N LEU A 81 9.80 2.69 50.87
CA LEU A 81 9.99 1.73 51.96
C LEU A 81 8.93 0.62 51.85
N PRO A 82 9.31 -0.62 51.47
CA PRO A 82 8.39 -1.75 51.40
C PRO A 82 7.57 -1.94 52.69
N GLY A 83 6.29 -2.28 52.54
CA GLY A 83 5.35 -2.44 53.67
C GLY A 83 4.83 -1.14 54.29
N THR A 84 5.43 0.02 53.97
CA THR A 84 4.97 1.34 54.44
C THR A 84 4.50 2.24 53.28
N THR A 85 5.28 2.28 52.20
CA THR A 85 4.98 3.09 51.01
C THR A 85 4.05 2.33 50.07
N SER A 86 3.08 2.99 49.46
CA SER A 86 2.27 2.40 48.39
C SER A 86 3.11 2.26 47.11
N ILE A 87 3.27 1.04 46.61
CA ILE A 87 4.10 0.74 45.44
C ILE A 87 3.20 0.48 44.23
N SER A 88 3.29 1.32 43.20
CA SER A 88 2.71 1.06 41.88
C SER A 88 3.72 0.28 41.04
N ILE A 89 3.32 -0.91 40.60
CA ILE A 89 4.08 -1.76 39.69
C ILE A 89 3.18 -2.00 38.48
N GLU A 90 3.66 -1.59 37.32
CA GLU A 90 2.89 -1.63 36.08
C GLU A 90 3.64 -2.46 35.04
N PRO A 91 2.94 -3.14 34.12
CA PRO A 91 3.61 -3.84 33.04
C PRO A 91 4.39 -2.81 32.22
N LEU A 92 5.69 -3.07 32.01
CA LEU A 92 6.45 -2.33 31.03
C LEU A 92 5.98 -2.87 29.67
N PRO A 93 5.23 -2.08 28.87
CA PRO A 93 4.96 -2.50 27.51
C PRO A 93 6.31 -2.72 26.83
N PRO A 94 6.40 -3.59 25.81
CA PRO A 94 7.53 -3.47 24.89
C PRO A 94 7.51 -2.02 24.43
N GLU A 95 8.46 -1.22 24.92
CA GLU A 95 8.73 0.09 24.35
C GLU A 95 8.89 -0.14 22.85
N SER A 96 8.36 0.77 22.04
CA SER A 96 8.28 0.62 20.59
C SER A 96 9.66 0.67 19.93
N VAL A 97 10.57 -0.22 20.32
CA VAL A 97 11.71 -0.63 19.52
C VAL A 97 11.15 -1.52 18.42
N ASP A 98 10.61 -0.83 17.43
CA ASP A 98 9.91 -1.35 16.26
C ASP A 98 8.66 -2.15 16.65
N ALA A 99 7.54 -1.44 16.86
CA ALA A 99 6.23 -2.08 16.94
C ALA A 99 6.11 -3.00 15.73
N GLY A 100 6.13 -4.32 15.99
CA GLY A 100 6.47 -5.34 15.00
C GLY A 100 6.11 -4.94 13.58
N VAL A 101 7.14 -4.81 12.73
CA VAL A 101 7.01 -4.79 11.28
C VAL A 101 6.43 -6.12 10.83
N SER A 102 5.13 -6.27 11.05
CA SER A 102 4.32 -7.18 10.27
C SER A 102 4.45 -6.68 8.84
N TRP A 103 5.08 -7.51 8.01
CA TRP A 103 5.24 -7.26 6.58
C TRP A 103 3.85 -7.15 5.97
N SER A 104 3.35 -5.93 5.88
CA SER A 104 2.07 -5.66 5.21
C SER A 104 2.30 -5.55 3.71
N ALA A 105 1.30 -5.97 2.94
CA ALA A 105 1.26 -5.76 1.50
C ALA A 105 1.46 -4.28 1.11
N ILE A 106 1.11 -3.36 2.02
CA ILE A 106 1.29 -1.92 1.86
C ILE A 106 2.00 -1.35 3.08
N TYR A 107 3.08 -0.61 2.86
CA TYR A 107 3.78 0.14 3.90
C TYR A 107 4.31 1.46 3.36
N SER A 108 4.70 2.37 4.25
CA SER A 108 5.42 3.59 3.89
C SER A 108 6.48 3.93 4.93
N ILE A 109 7.45 4.75 4.54
CA ILE A 109 8.38 5.39 5.47
C ILE A 109 8.07 6.88 5.46
N PHE A 110 7.52 7.39 6.55
CA PHE A 110 7.30 8.82 6.79
C PHE A 110 7.71 9.16 8.22
N ASP A 111 8.19 10.39 8.42
CA ASP A 111 8.74 10.86 9.70
C ASP A 111 9.79 9.91 10.33
N GLY A 112 10.57 9.23 9.48
CA GLY A 112 11.59 8.27 9.91
C GLY A 112 11.07 6.92 10.42
N VAL A 113 9.76 6.66 10.35
CA VAL A 113 9.13 5.44 10.86
C VAL A 113 8.54 4.61 9.72
N LEU A 114 8.85 3.31 9.72
CA LEU A 114 8.20 2.33 8.86
C LEU A 114 6.79 2.06 9.38
N THR A 115 5.78 2.39 8.58
CA THR A 115 4.37 2.25 8.97
C THR A 115 3.65 1.30 8.03
N ALA A 116 3.06 0.24 8.58
CA ALA A 116 2.19 -0.67 7.85
C ALA A 116 0.79 -0.07 7.62
N HIS A 117 0.17 -0.40 6.49
CA HIS A 117 -1.18 0.04 6.15
C HIS A 117 -2.05 -1.15 5.76
N ALA A 118 -3.26 -1.21 6.33
CA ALA A 118 -4.21 -2.27 6.01
C ALA A 118 -4.85 -2.11 4.62
N THR A 119 -4.94 -0.88 4.09
CA THR A 119 -5.54 -0.58 2.78
C THR A 119 -4.85 0.61 2.11
N MET A 120 -5.05 0.74 0.79
CA MET A 120 -4.58 1.90 0.01
C MET A 120 -5.14 3.24 0.54
N ALA A 121 -6.40 3.25 0.99
CA ALA A 121 -7.05 4.44 1.53
C ALA A 121 -6.50 4.84 2.91
N ALA A 122 -6.20 3.85 3.76
CA ALA A 122 -5.52 4.09 5.04
C ALA A 122 -4.12 4.65 4.84
N ALA A 123 -3.36 4.10 3.87
CA ALA A 123 -2.06 4.64 3.49
C ALA A 123 -2.16 6.11 3.07
N ALA A 124 -3.06 6.44 2.12
CA ALA A 124 -3.26 7.80 1.65
C ALA A 124 -3.69 8.79 2.77
N THR A 125 -4.50 8.33 3.73
CA THR A 125 -4.94 9.16 4.86
C THR A 125 -3.80 9.40 5.84
N ASN A 126 -3.05 8.36 6.19
CA ASN A 126 -1.98 8.43 7.20
C ASN A 126 -0.81 9.30 6.75
N ILE A 127 -0.41 9.18 5.49
CA ILE A 127 0.69 10.00 4.94
C ILE A 127 0.27 11.47 4.75
N GLY A 128 -1.03 11.76 4.67
CA GLY A 128 -1.55 13.11 4.47
C GLY A 128 -0.89 13.84 3.30
N SER A 129 -0.14 14.90 3.61
CA SER A 129 0.64 15.70 2.65
C SER A 129 2.16 15.49 2.78
N ASP A 130 2.59 14.54 3.60
CA ASP A 130 4.01 14.31 3.85
C ASP A 130 4.71 13.77 2.61
N ARG A 131 6.03 13.96 2.58
CA ARG A 131 6.88 13.46 1.52
C ARG A 131 7.38 12.08 1.90
N CYS A 132 6.81 11.06 1.29
CA CYS A 132 7.14 9.66 1.59
C CYS A 132 7.11 8.79 0.33
N THR A 133 7.64 7.57 0.47
CA THR A 133 7.39 6.50 -0.50
C THR A 133 6.42 5.53 0.13
N VAL A 134 5.32 5.26 -0.57
CA VAL A 134 4.34 4.22 -0.27
C VAL A 134 4.63 3.04 -1.18
N VAL A 135 4.95 1.90 -0.59
CA VAL A 135 5.31 0.69 -1.29
C VAL A 135 4.14 -0.29 -1.23
N VAL A 136 3.74 -0.79 -2.40
CA VAL A 136 2.88 -1.96 -2.54
C VAL A 136 3.78 -3.13 -2.91
N ARG A 137 3.98 -4.05 -1.98
CA ARG A 137 4.94 -5.15 -2.11
C ARG A 137 4.29 -6.47 -2.50
N ASP A 138 3.06 -6.69 -2.05
CA ASP A 138 2.29 -7.90 -2.32
C ASP A 138 0.89 -7.52 -2.84
N ASP A 139 0.20 -8.47 -3.46
CA ASP A 139 -1.13 -8.26 -4.02
C ASP A 139 -2.08 -7.69 -2.96
N THR A 140 -2.80 -6.63 -3.34
CA THR A 140 -3.73 -5.94 -2.47
C THR A 140 -5.04 -5.65 -3.18
N THR A 141 -6.13 -5.65 -2.43
CA THR A 141 -7.47 -5.30 -2.95
C THR A 141 -7.95 -4.05 -2.26
N MET A 142 -8.38 -3.06 -3.04
CA MET A 142 -8.95 -1.84 -2.50
C MET A 142 -10.31 -2.14 -1.85
N ALA A 143 -10.55 -1.56 -0.68
CA ALA A 143 -11.84 -1.57 -0.01
C ALA A 143 -12.54 -0.19 -0.04
N ALA A 144 -11.85 0.82 -0.56
CA ALA A 144 -12.32 2.19 -0.74
C ALA A 144 -11.43 2.90 -1.78
N SER A 145 -11.94 3.96 -2.41
CA SER A 145 -11.15 4.83 -3.27
C SER A 145 -10.03 5.52 -2.48
N ALA A 146 -8.88 5.73 -3.10
CA ALA A 146 -7.69 6.32 -2.48
C ALA A 146 -7.08 7.39 -3.39
N THR A 147 -6.58 8.49 -2.80
CA THR A 147 -5.92 9.57 -3.51
C THR A 147 -4.57 9.85 -2.89
N PHE A 148 -3.49 9.53 -3.61
CA PHE A 148 -2.13 9.83 -3.18
C PHE A 148 -1.75 11.26 -3.62
N PRO A 149 -1.15 12.07 -2.72
CA PRO A 149 -0.78 13.46 -2.99
C PRO A 149 0.40 13.55 -3.96
N SER A 150 0.66 14.74 -4.50
CA SER A 150 1.83 15.01 -5.36
C SER A 150 3.17 14.87 -4.63
N THR A 151 3.16 14.88 -3.30
CA THR A 151 4.33 14.72 -2.43
C THR A 151 4.76 13.26 -2.25
N ALA A 152 3.87 12.30 -2.52
CA ALA A 152 4.13 10.88 -2.32
C ALA A 152 4.68 10.20 -3.58
N VAL A 153 5.55 9.21 -3.41
CA VAL A 153 5.90 8.24 -4.45
C VAL A 153 5.10 6.97 -4.20
N LEU A 154 4.34 6.49 -5.18
CA LEU A 154 3.70 5.18 -5.13
C LEU A 154 4.57 4.18 -5.91
N GLU A 155 5.14 3.21 -5.22
CA GLU A 155 6.02 2.20 -5.78
C GLU A 155 5.40 0.80 -5.71
N VAL A 156 5.38 0.10 -6.84
CA VAL A 156 4.94 -1.30 -6.92
C VAL A 156 6.16 -2.21 -7.05
N GLN A 157 6.33 -3.13 -6.11
CA GLN A 157 7.44 -4.10 -6.05
C GLN A 157 6.94 -5.52 -6.27
N ASN A 158 7.87 -6.47 -6.50
CA ASN A 158 7.61 -7.91 -6.61
C ASN A 158 6.49 -8.33 -7.57
N ASN A 159 6.17 -7.52 -8.57
CA ASN A 159 5.00 -7.71 -9.46
C ASN A 159 3.65 -7.75 -8.73
N ALA A 160 3.56 -7.07 -7.58
CA ALA A 160 2.31 -6.92 -6.84
C ALA A 160 1.24 -6.24 -7.69
N ARG A 161 -0.01 -6.61 -7.43
CA ARG A 161 -1.19 -6.10 -8.12
C ARG A 161 -2.12 -5.38 -7.15
N ILE A 162 -2.56 -4.20 -7.56
CA ILE A 162 -3.60 -3.44 -6.89
C ILE A 162 -4.92 -3.73 -7.61
N THR A 163 -5.81 -4.46 -6.94
CA THR A 163 -7.15 -4.74 -7.45
C THR A 163 -8.08 -3.57 -7.13
N THR A 164 -8.61 -2.93 -8.18
CA THR A 164 -9.33 -1.65 -8.10
C THR A 164 -10.85 -1.78 -8.24
N THR A 165 -11.39 -2.99 -8.38
CA THR A 165 -12.82 -3.26 -8.68
C THR A 165 -13.77 -2.40 -7.84
N GLY A 166 -14.56 -1.55 -8.50
CA GLY A 166 -15.56 -0.68 -7.86
C GLY A 166 -15.01 0.61 -7.24
N TYR A 167 -13.69 0.83 -7.28
CA TYR A 167 -13.01 1.96 -6.64
C TYR A 167 -12.16 2.76 -7.63
N THR A 168 -11.79 3.96 -7.21
CA THR A 168 -10.86 4.84 -7.94
C THR A 168 -9.55 4.98 -7.18
N LEU A 169 -8.44 4.70 -7.85
CA LEU A 169 -7.09 5.01 -7.39
C LEU A 169 -6.58 6.24 -8.13
N THR A 170 -6.36 7.32 -7.40
CA THR A 170 -5.78 8.56 -7.94
C THR A 170 -4.35 8.71 -7.44
N VAL A 171 -3.41 8.90 -8.35
CA VAL A 171 -1.98 9.03 -8.06
C VAL A 171 -1.49 10.37 -8.60
N ASN A 172 -1.36 11.37 -7.72
CA ASN A 172 -0.89 12.71 -8.11
C ASN A 172 0.63 12.85 -8.02
N GLY A 173 1.29 12.04 -7.20
CA GLY A 173 2.75 12.00 -7.06
C GLY A 173 3.37 10.90 -7.90
N ARG A 174 4.70 10.78 -7.93
CA ARG A 174 5.41 9.89 -8.87
C ARG A 174 4.94 8.44 -8.74
N PHE A 175 4.68 7.77 -9.86
CA PHE A 175 4.42 6.33 -9.90
C PHE A 175 5.65 5.58 -10.41
N VAL A 176 6.08 4.54 -9.68
CA VAL A 176 7.23 3.70 -10.02
C VAL A 176 6.77 2.24 -10.04
N ALA A 177 6.90 1.60 -11.19
CA ALA A 177 6.48 0.22 -11.37
C ALA A 177 7.27 -0.48 -12.48
N PRO A 178 7.45 -1.81 -12.40
CA PRO A 178 7.98 -2.59 -13.52
C PRO A 178 7.04 -2.53 -14.74
N ARG A 179 7.54 -2.94 -15.91
CA ARG A 179 6.71 -3.13 -17.12
C ARG A 179 5.99 -4.48 -17.07
N SER A 180 5.12 -4.64 -16.08
CA SER A 180 4.29 -5.81 -15.84
C SER A 180 2.95 -5.38 -15.24
N GLN A 181 1.99 -6.31 -15.09
CA GLN A 181 0.68 -5.97 -14.57
C GLN A 181 0.75 -5.49 -13.12
N CYS A 182 0.30 -4.26 -12.88
CA CYS A 182 0.23 -3.62 -11.55
C CYS A 182 -1.21 -3.33 -11.12
N PHE A 183 -2.15 -3.24 -12.06
CA PHE A 183 -3.56 -2.97 -11.81
C PHE A 183 -4.41 -4.13 -12.31
N ALA A 184 -5.39 -4.50 -11.48
CA ALA A 184 -6.37 -5.52 -11.78
C ALA A 184 -7.79 -5.03 -11.43
N GLY A 185 -8.79 -5.74 -11.94
CA GLY A 185 -10.20 -5.41 -11.70
C GLY A 185 -10.72 -4.25 -12.56
N ALA A 186 -12.04 -4.05 -12.52
CA ALA A 186 -12.75 -3.08 -13.35
C ALA A 186 -12.87 -1.68 -12.72
N GLY A 187 -11.90 -1.29 -11.88
CA GLY A 187 -11.85 0.03 -11.27
C GLY A 187 -11.25 1.10 -12.17
N THR A 188 -11.15 2.32 -11.64
CA THR A 188 -10.53 3.45 -12.34
C THR A 188 -9.17 3.76 -11.74
N VAL A 189 -8.15 3.93 -12.58
CA VAL A 189 -6.83 4.45 -12.20
C VAL A 189 -6.64 5.79 -12.89
N THR A 190 -6.29 6.83 -12.14
CA THR A 190 -6.06 8.18 -12.66
C THR A 190 -4.70 8.68 -12.24
N PHE A 191 -3.91 9.16 -13.19
CA PHE A 191 -2.63 9.83 -12.92
C PHE A 191 -2.79 11.34 -13.01
N GLY A 192 -2.17 12.06 -12.07
CA GLY A 192 -2.03 13.51 -12.16
C GLY A 192 -1.23 13.93 -13.40
N SER A 193 -1.43 15.17 -13.85
CA SER A 193 -0.67 15.71 -14.97
C SER A 193 0.82 15.74 -14.64
N GLY A 194 1.66 15.17 -15.51
CA GLY A 194 3.11 15.09 -15.31
C GLY A 194 3.56 14.03 -14.30
N THR A 195 2.65 13.27 -13.70
CA THR A 195 2.97 12.20 -12.75
C THR A 195 3.74 11.04 -13.39
N VAL A 196 3.35 10.65 -14.60
CA VAL A 196 3.99 9.60 -15.41
C VAL A 196 4.39 10.15 -16.77
N ALA A 197 5.53 9.72 -17.30
CA ALA A 197 5.96 10.08 -18.64
C ALA A 197 5.13 9.37 -19.73
N ALA A 198 4.69 8.15 -19.44
CA ALA A 198 3.80 7.35 -20.26
C ALA A 198 3.04 6.36 -19.38
N VAL A 199 1.85 5.96 -19.81
CA VAL A 199 1.08 4.85 -19.23
C VAL A 199 1.36 3.60 -20.05
N LEU A 200 1.70 2.52 -19.38
CA LEU A 200 1.99 1.24 -20.04
C LEU A 200 0.72 0.38 -20.04
N PRO A 201 0.20 -0.06 -21.20
CA PRO A 201 -0.92 -1.01 -21.25
C PRO A 201 -0.66 -2.31 -20.47
N GLU A 202 0.61 -2.71 -20.36
CA GLU A 202 1.06 -3.86 -19.58
C GLU A 202 0.76 -3.69 -18.09
N TRP A 203 0.75 -2.45 -17.55
CA TRP A 203 0.33 -2.18 -16.17
C TRP A 203 -1.12 -2.62 -15.92
N PHE A 204 -1.96 -2.63 -16.96
CA PHE A 204 -3.37 -3.01 -16.91
C PHE A 204 -3.62 -4.46 -17.36
N GLY A 205 -2.55 -5.22 -17.63
CA GLY A 205 -2.64 -6.63 -18.02
C GLY A 205 -2.63 -6.88 -19.53
N ALA A 206 -2.20 -5.91 -20.35
CA ALA A 206 -1.97 -6.18 -21.76
C ALA A 206 -0.75 -7.09 -21.95
N ILE A 207 -0.87 -8.11 -22.80
CA ILE A 207 0.15 -9.11 -23.12
C ILE A 207 0.33 -9.16 -24.65
N GLY A 208 1.57 -8.99 -25.10
CA GLY A 208 1.95 -8.95 -26.52
C GLY A 208 2.22 -10.34 -27.11
N ASP A 209 1.33 -11.32 -26.89
CA ASP A 209 1.53 -12.75 -27.19
C ASP A 209 0.88 -13.25 -28.50
N ASP A 210 0.30 -12.37 -29.32
CA ASP A 210 -0.54 -12.71 -30.48
C ASP A 210 -1.63 -13.74 -30.16
N SER A 211 -2.20 -13.70 -28.96
CA SER A 211 -3.26 -14.63 -28.54
C SER A 211 -4.31 -13.95 -27.67
N THR A 212 -3.88 -13.29 -26.60
CA THR A 212 -4.71 -12.65 -25.59
C THR A 212 -5.47 -11.46 -26.16
N ASP A 213 -6.77 -11.38 -25.89
CA ASP A 213 -7.56 -10.18 -26.18
C ASP A 213 -7.26 -9.08 -25.13
N ASN A 214 -6.56 -8.04 -25.59
CA ASN A 214 -6.07 -6.95 -24.77
C ASN A 214 -7.01 -5.74 -24.74
N THR A 215 -8.21 -5.85 -25.33
CA THR A 215 -9.13 -4.71 -25.50
C THR A 215 -9.40 -3.98 -24.19
N THR A 216 -9.75 -4.72 -23.13
CA THR A 216 -10.06 -4.14 -21.81
C THR A 216 -8.84 -3.49 -21.17
N ALA A 217 -7.67 -4.13 -21.23
CA ALA A 217 -6.44 -3.61 -20.64
C ALA A 217 -5.96 -2.33 -21.35
N ILE A 218 -5.96 -2.33 -22.68
CA ILE A 218 -5.56 -1.17 -23.47
C ILE A 218 -6.57 -0.03 -23.30
N GLN A 219 -7.88 -0.32 -23.21
CA GLN A 219 -8.89 0.70 -22.95
C GLN A 219 -8.72 1.33 -21.55
N ALA A 220 -8.43 0.52 -20.53
CA ALA A 220 -8.16 1.02 -19.17
C ALA A 220 -6.91 1.90 -19.12
N ALA A 221 -5.84 1.49 -19.80
CA ALA A 221 -4.62 2.30 -19.94
C ALA A 221 -4.89 3.62 -20.68
N ALA A 222 -5.67 3.58 -21.77
CA ALA A 222 -6.08 4.76 -22.52
C ALA A 222 -6.87 5.74 -21.65
N ASN A 223 -7.74 5.24 -20.77
CA ASN A 223 -8.48 6.06 -19.82
C ASN A 223 -7.55 6.68 -18.77
N ALA A 224 -6.64 5.88 -18.20
CA ALA A 224 -5.70 6.32 -17.16
C ALA A 224 -4.69 7.36 -17.66
N ALA A 225 -4.30 7.32 -18.93
CA ALA A 225 -3.43 8.31 -19.57
C ALA A 225 -4.06 9.71 -19.66
N GLY A 226 -5.36 9.85 -19.36
CA GLY A 226 -6.06 11.14 -19.42
C GLY A 226 -6.16 11.69 -20.85
N ILE A 227 -6.70 12.89 -21.01
CA ILE A 227 -6.88 13.51 -22.34
C ILE A 227 -5.55 13.92 -23.02
N VAL A 228 -4.47 13.99 -22.24
CA VAL A 228 -3.11 14.34 -22.67
C VAL A 228 -2.18 13.29 -22.09
N GLY A 229 -1.60 12.45 -22.94
CA GLY A 229 -0.80 11.33 -22.46
C GLY A 229 -0.22 10.46 -23.56
N VAL A 230 0.67 9.57 -23.14
CA VAL A 230 1.32 8.61 -24.02
C VAL A 230 0.94 7.21 -23.56
N LEU A 231 0.44 6.38 -24.46
CA LEU A 231 0.49 4.93 -24.29
C LEU A 231 1.79 4.43 -24.90
N ASP A 232 2.65 3.88 -24.05
CA ASP A 232 3.90 3.27 -24.47
C ASP A 232 3.72 1.75 -24.38
N PHE A 233 3.85 1.08 -25.51
CA PHE A 233 3.68 -0.36 -25.67
C PHE A 233 5.04 -1.03 -25.81
N GLY A 234 5.20 -2.16 -25.12
CA GLY A 234 6.38 -3.00 -25.20
C GLY A 234 6.45 -3.74 -26.54
N PRO A 235 7.52 -4.52 -26.74
CA PRO A 235 7.59 -5.44 -27.87
C PRO A 235 6.49 -6.50 -27.76
N GLY A 236 5.94 -6.92 -28.90
CA GLY A 236 4.95 -7.97 -28.99
C GLY A 236 3.77 -7.62 -29.89
N THR A 237 2.89 -8.60 -30.06
CA THR A 237 1.67 -8.46 -30.84
C THR A 237 0.47 -8.48 -29.90
N PHE A 238 -0.16 -7.32 -29.72
CA PHE A 238 -1.31 -7.16 -28.86
C PHE A 238 -2.57 -7.31 -29.70
N ARG A 239 -3.32 -8.40 -29.49
CA ARG A 239 -4.63 -8.55 -30.11
C ARG A 239 -5.67 -7.67 -29.42
N LEU A 240 -6.50 -6.98 -30.18
CA LEU A 240 -7.58 -6.15 -29.67
C LEU A 240 -8.74 -6.05 -30.68
N SER A 241 -9.95 -5.86 -30.15
CA SER A 241 -11.11 -5.42 -30.90
C SER A 241 -11.10 -3.88 -30.94
N THR A 242 -12.20 -3.19 -30.65
CA THR A 242 -12.23 -1.72 -30.65
C THR A 242 -11.67 -1.11 -29.36
N VAL A 243 -10.69 -0.23 -29.48
CA VAL A 243 -10.30 0.72 -28.43
C VAL A 243 -10.70 2.14 -28.86
N THR A 244 -11.25 2.91 -27.92
CA THR A 244 -11.69 4.28 -28.17
C THR A 244 -10.96 5.27 -27.28
N LYS A 245 -10.65 6.44 -27.82
CA LYS A 245 -10.05 7.53 -27.07
C LYS A 245 -10.65 8.87 -27.43
N THR A 246 -11.30 9.49 -26.45
CA THR A 246 -11.81 10.85 -26.55
C THR A 246 -10.81 11.85 -25.97
N MET A 247 -10.49 12.89 -26.73
CA MET A 247 -9.45 13.90 -26.44
C MET A 247 -10.05 15.32 -26.39
N THR A 248 -11.19 15.50 -25.73
CA THR A 248 -11.92 16.78 -25.68
C THR A 248 -11.30 17.75 -24.66
N GLY A 249 -11.00 19.00 -25.07
CA GLY A 249 -10.66 20.11 -24.14
C GLY A 249 -9.64 21.13 -24.65
N GLY A 250 -10.07 22.34 -25.07
CA GLY A 250 -9.27 23.57 -25.29
C GLY A 250 -7.78 23.52 -25.74
N ARG A 251 -7.54 23.35 -27.05
CA ARG A 251 -6.54 24.00 -27.95
C ARG A 251 -5.02 24.12 -27.62
N LEU A 252 -4.53 24.02 -26.39
CA LEU A 252 -3.06 24.15 -26.11
C LEU A 252 -2.43 22.98 -25.37
N THR A 253 -3.25 22.10 -24.78
CA THR A 253 -2.76 20.95 -24.00
C THR A 253 -3.01 19.62 -24.68
N GLN A 254 -3.79 19.56 -25.77
CA GLN A 254 -4.24 18.32 -26.38
C GLN A 254 -3.12 17.62 -27.16
N GLY A 255 -2.71 16.45 -26.68
CA GLY A 255 -1.76 15.60 -27.37
C GLY A 255 -1.84 14.19 -26.80
N PHE A 256 -2.26 13.23 -27.61
CA PHE A 256 -2.21 11.82 -27.26
C PHE A 256 -1.25 11.09 -28.18
N ALA A 257 -0.47 10.17 -27.64
CA ALA A 257 0.45 9.37 -28.43
C ALA A 257 0.25 7.88 -28.21
N LEU A 258 0.30 7.12 -29.29
CA LEU A 258 0.61 5.69 -29.25
C LEU A 258 2.08 5.53 -29.66
N ARG A 259 2.87 4.94 -28.78
CA ARG A 259 4.29 4.68 -28.99
C ARG A 259 4.57 3.19 -28.85
N GLY A 260 5.21 2.60 -29.85
CA GLY A 260 5.76 1.24 -29.74
C GLY A 260 7.28 1.20 -29.61
N ALA A 261 7.81 -0.02 -29.47
CA ALA A 261 9.23 -0.30 -29.43
C ALA A 261 9.91 -0.27 -30.81
N GLY A 262 9.16 -0.28 -31.90
CA GLY A 262 9.64 -0.25 -33.29
C GLY A 262 8.61 -0.78 -34.28
N ARG A 263 8.73 -0.40 -35.56
CA ARG A 263 7.92 -0.99 -36.64
C ARG A 263 8.13 -2.50 -36.69
N ASN A 264 7.04 -3.27 -36.71
CA ASN A 264 7.02 -4.74 -36.62
C ASN A 264 7.59 -5.34 -35.32
N VAL A 265 7.99 -4.50 -34.35
CA VAL A 265 8.39 -4.93 -33.00
C VAL A 265 7.20 -4.85 -32.06
N THR A 266 6.43 -3.76 -32.16
CA THR A 266 5.13 -3.62 -31.50
C THR A 266 4.05 -3.64 -32.57
N THR A 267 3.10 -4.56 -32.45
CA THR A 267 1.96 -4.68 -33.37
C THR A 267 0.65 -4.64 -32.60
N LEU A 268 -0.24 -3.73 -32.97
CA LEU A 268 -1.66 -3.81 -32.58
C LEU A 268 -2.40 -4.56 -33.68
N LYS A 269 -2.90 -5.75 -33.34
CA LYS A 269 -3.50 -6.66 -34.29
C LYS A 269 -4.99 -6.82 -33.99
N GLN A 270 -5.81 -6.73 -35.01
CA GLN A 270 -7.23 -6.96 -34.85
C GLN A 270 -7.54 -8.38 -34.36
N THR A 271 -8.52 -8.50 -33.45
CA THR A 271 -9.25 -9.72 -33.13
C THR A 271 -10.74 -9.48 -33.30
N GLY A 272 -11.49 -10.52 -33.66
CA GLY A 272 -12.91 -10.40 -33.98
C GLY A 272 -13.20 -9.54 -35.22
N SER A 273 -14.40 -8.98 -35.27
CA SER A 273 -14.92 -8.21 -36.42
C SER A 273 -15.36 -6.79 -36.05
N PRO A 274 -14.54 -5.97 -35.37
CA PRO A 274 -14.87 -4.58 -35.11
C PRO A 274 -15.01 -3.78 -36.41
N THR A 275 -15.77 -2.70 -36.38
CA THR A 275 -15.83 -1.72 -37.48
C THR A 275 -14.58 -0.84 -37.52
N GLU A 276 -13.94 -0.65 -36.37
CA GLU A 276 -12.78 0.21 -36.17
C GLU A 276 -11.88 -0.41 -35.10
N LEU A 277 -10.58 -0.54 -35.38
CA LEU A 277 -9.62 -1.11 -34.43
C LEU A 277 -9.27 -0.10 -33.33
N VAL A 278 -9.02 1.14 -33.76
CA VAL A 278 -8.75 2.26 -32.86
C VAL A 278 -9.54 3.48 -33.33
N LYS A 279 -10.33 4.07 -32.43
CA LYS A 279 -11.10 5.30 -32.68
C LYS A 279 -10.56 6.44 -31.83
N PHE A 280 -10.15 7.52 -32.47
CA PHE A 280 -9.83 8.79 -31.80
C PHE A 280 -10.90 9.82 -32.12
N THR A 281 -11.49 10.42 -31.08
CA THR A 281 -12.47 11.49 -31.21
C THR A 281 -11.99 12.73 -30.47
N SER A 282 -12.09 13.88 -31.13
CA SER A 282 -11.72 15.19 -30.59
C SER A 282 -12.84 16.21 -30.81
N SER A 283 -12.76 17.38 -30.19
CA SER A 283 -13.65 18.51 -30.51
C SER A 283 -13.29 19.11 -31.87
N SER A 284 -14.28 19.56 -32.66
CA SER A 284 -14.06 20.23 -33.94
C SER A 284 -12.97 21.32 -33.81
N PRO A 285 -11.84 21.22 -34.52
CA PRO A 285 -10.73 22.16 -34.37
C PRO A 285 -11.17 23.52 -34.94
N THR A 286 -11.54 24.45 -34.07
CA THR A 286 -12.04 25.77 -34.50
C THR A 286 -10.92 26.72 -34.95
N THR A 287 -9.65 26.28 -34.91
CA THR A 287 -8.44 27.08 -35.19
C THR A 287 -7.19 26.21 -35.32
N GLY A 288 -6.15 26.68 -36.04
CA GLY A 288 -4.89 25.96 -36.24
C GLY A 288 -4.12 25.61 -34.95
N HIS A 289 -3.40 24.47 -34.97
CA HIS A 289 -2.66 23.95 -33.82
C HIS A 289 -1.16 24.20 -33.95
N ALA A 290 -0.50 24.45 -32.82
CA ALA A 290 0.96 24.63 -32.77
C ALA A 290 1.73 23.30 -32.68
N SER A 291 1.02 22.17 -32.50
CA SER A 291 1.60 20.83 -32.29
C SER A 291 0.58 19.74 -32.66
N ALA A 292 1.09 18.52 -32.87
CA ALA A 292 0.26 17.39 -33.26
C ALA A 292 -0.68 16.96 -32.12
N GLN A 293 -1.97 16.82 -32.43
CA GLN A 293 -2.97 16.37 -31.45
C GLN A 293 -2.91 14.85 -31.26
N LEU A 294 -2.48 14.13 -32.29
CA LEU A 294 -2.29 12.68 -32.27
C LEU A 294 -0.94 12.32 -32.88
N VAL A 295 -0.16 11.53 -32.14
CA VAL A 295 1.08 10.94 -32.62
C VAL A 295 0.96 9.42 -32.60
N ILE A 296 1.29 8.77 -33.72
CA ILE A 296 1.46 7.32 -33.78
C ILE A 296 2.89 7.05 -34.23
N GLU A 297 3.68 6.41 -33.38
CA GLU A 297 5.10 6.21 -33.67
C GLU A 297 5.60 4.83 -33.29
N ARG A 298 6.56 4.33 -34.10
CA ARG A 298 7.33 3.12 -33.81
C ARG A 298 6.48 1.87 -33.57
N MET A 299 5.43 1.66 -34.35
CA MET A 299 4.54 0.51 -34.22
C MET A 299 3.91 0.11 -35.55
N THR A 300 3.29 -1.07 -35.57
CA THR A 300 2.48 -1.59 -36.67
C THR A 300 1.02 -1.67 -36.23
N LEU A 301 0.09 -1.19 -37.05
CA LEU A 301 -1.34 -1.48 -36.93
C LEU A 301 -1.69 -2.53 -37.99
N GLN A 302 -2.30 -3.64 -37.58
CA GLN A 302 -2.56 -4.78 -38.46
C GLN A 302 -4.01 -5.25 -38.37
N GLY A 303 -4.70 -5.29 -39.52
CA GLY A 303 -5.97 -6.01 -39.66
C GLY A 303 -5.78 -7.52 -39.85
N ILE A 304 -6.86 -8.31 -39.74
CA ILE A 304 -6.81 -9.77 -39.99
C ILE A 304 -7.01 -10.07 -41.48
N THR A 305 -6.13 -10.82 -42.13
CA THR A 305 -6.33 -11.24 -43.53
C THR A 305 -7.49 -12.26 -43.65
N GLY A 306 -8.47 -12.03 -44.54
CA GLY A 306 -9.39 -13.08 -45.01
C GLY A 306 -10.92 -12.90 -44.85
N GLY A 307 -11.47 -11.69 -44.80
CA GLY A 307 -12.92 -11.47 -44.78
C GLY A 307 -13.33 -10.05 -45.22
N PRO A 308 -14.64 -9.75 -45.38
CA PRO A 308 -15.13 -8.43 -45.84
C PRO A 308 -15.10 -7.34 -44.74
N THR A 309 -14.38 -7.54 -43.64
CA THR A 309 -14.43 -6.66 -42.47
C THR A 309 -13.45 -5.50 -42.57
N ALA A 310 -13.92 -4.31 -42.15
CA ALA A 310 -13.16 -3.09 -42.17
C ALA A 310 -11.90 -3.20 -41.28
N TYR A 311 -10.74 -2.89 -41.87
CA TYR A 311 -9.46 -2.77 -41.20
C TYR A 311 -9.19 -1.27 -41.05
N GLY A 312 -9.14 -0.72 -39.83
CA GLY A 312 -9.02 0.74 -39.77
C GLY A 312 -8.66 1.42 -38.47
N LEU A 313 -8.11 2.61 -38.67
CA LEU A 313 -7.94 3.70 -37.73
C LEU A 313 -9.01 4.75 -38.07
N THR A 314 -9.89 5.08 -37.12
CA THR A 314 -10.84 6.18 -37.29
C THR A 314 -10.36 7.41 -36.54
N LEU A 315 -10.31 8.53 -37.24
CA LEU A 315 -9.98 9.85 -36.72
C LEU A 315 -11.17 10.77 -36.93
N GLU A 316 -11.84 11.16 -35.85
CA GLU A 316 -13.02 12.01 -35.88
C GLU A 316 -12.71 13.36 -35.26
N SER A 317 -12.78 14.41 -36.07
CA SER A 317 -12.48 15.79 -35.66
C SER A 317 -11.07 15.97 -35.07
N VAL A 318 -10.09 15.16 -35.48
CA VAL A 318 -8.69 15.26 -35.05
C VAL A 318 -7.91 16.18 -35.98
N ALA A 319 -7.16 17.14 -35.45
CA ALA A 319 -6.27 18.03 -36.19
C ALA A 319 -4.80 17.63 -36.01
N ASP A 320 -3.95 17.99 -36.97
CA ASP A 320 -2.49 17.84 -36.89
C ASP A 320 -2.04 16.44 -36.43
N VAL A 321 -2.15 15.46 -37.34
CA VAL A 321 -1.79 14.06 -37.09
C VAL A 321 -0.37 13.81 -37.59
N VAL A 322 0.46 13.21 -36.74
CA VAL A 322 1.84 12.85 -37.09
C VAL A 322 2.05 11.34 -36.97
N VAL A 323 2.54 10.74 -38.05
CA VAL A 323 2.96 9.32 -38.08
C VAL A 323 4.47 9.26 -38.29
N ARG A 324 5.19 8.58 -37.38
CA ARG A 324 6.65 8.42 -37.44
C ARG A 324 7.04 6.95 -37.49
N HIS A 325 8.06 6.65 -38.28
CA HIS A 325 8.63 5.31 -38.41
C HIS A 325 9.64 5.00 -37.32
#